data_AF-A0A956W9Z9-F1
#
_entry.id   AF-A0A956W9Z9-F1
#
_cell.length_a   1.000
_cell.length_b   1.000
_cell.length_c   1.000
_cell.angle_alpha   90.00
_cell.angle_beta   90.00
_cell.angle_gamma   90.00
#
_symmetry.space_group_name_H-M   'P 1'
#
loop_
_entity.id
_entity.type
_entity.pdbx_description
1 polymer ?
#
loop_
_entity_poly.entity_id
_entity_poly.type
_entity_poly.pdbx_seq_one_letter_code
_entity_poly.pdbx_strand_id
1 'polypeptide(L)'
;MSFDEPGEERYRPDDGCPLFSQALEDHLVAVSRGEAPNRGRFCGNCYTPISPSTSECPHCGESTKTGRRPVNAVPDEIMETLRAQRKTESRWVTYMAYLGLLIAIVGGLLFVLAVPFLKGSLIWATVVYGLILLVGGRSLAGILGGYYGDRIGFERARANTRA
;
A
#
# COMPACT_ATOMS: atom_id res chain seq x y z
N MET A 1 17.97 11.74 -16.48
CA MET A 1 17.66 11.99 -15.06
C MET A 1 16.62 10.96 -14.66
N SER A 2 17.06 9.91 -13.97
CA SER A 2 16.18 8.93 -13.34
C SER A 2 15.71 9.51 -12.00
N PHE A 3 14.40 9.55 -11.80
CA PHE A 3 13.79 9.87 -10.52
C PHE A 3 13.71 8.58 -9.72
N ASP A 4 14.82 8.18 -9.11
CA ASP A 4 14.85 7.12 -8.10
C ASP A 4 14.85 7.80 -6.72
N GLU A 5 13.70 8.36 -6.33
CA GLU A 5 13.42 8.50 -4.90
C GLU A 5 13.12 7.09 -4.37
N PRO A 6 13.68 6.65 -3.23
CA PRO A 6 13.30 5.38 -2.62
C PRO A 6 11.86 5.53 -2.10
N GLY A 7 10.90 5.33 -2.99
CA GLY A 7 9.49 5.22 -2.65
C GLY A 7 9.35 4.10 -1.63
N GLU A 8 8.63 4.39 -0.57
CA GLU A 8 8.17 3.46 0.47
C GLU A 8 7.90 2.09 -0.18
N GLU A 9 8.75 1.10 0.14
CA GLU A 9 8.80 -0.18 -0.57
C GLU A 9 7.53 -0.97 -0.26
N ARG A 10 6.47 -0.76 -1.07
CA ARG A 10 5.17 -1.43 -0.93
C ARG A 10 5.34 -2.93 -1.02
N TYR A 11 4.55 -3.66 -0.24
CA TYR A 11 4.57 -5.13 -0.23
C TYR A 11 4.43 -5.69 -1.65
N ARG A 12 5.49 -6.38 -2.10
CA ARG A 12 5.52 -7.07 -3.39
C ARG A 12 5.41 -8.56 -3.12
N PRO A 13 4.40 -9.26 -3.66
CA PRO A 13 4.27 -10.69 -3.45
C PRO A 13 5.44 -11.44 -4.13
N ASP A 14 5.98 -12.45 -3.44
CA ASP A 14 7.11 -13.28 -3.90
C ASP A 14 6.76 -14.23 -5.06
N ASP A 15 5.51 -14.19 -5.55
CA ASP A 15 5.03 -15.08 -6.60
C ASP A 15 5.29 -14.57 -8.02
N GLY A 16 6.03 -13.45 -8.15
CA GLY A 16 6.45 -12.88 -9.44
C GLY A 16 5.28 -12.39 -10.31
N CYS A 17 4.06 -12.33 -9.77
CA CYS A 17 2.84 -12.03 -10.53
C CYS A 17 2.12 -10.81 -9.93
N PRO A 18 2.65 -9.59 -10.15
CA PRO A 18 1.92 -8.38 -9.80
C PRO A 18 0.66 -8.30 -10.68
N LEU A 19 -0.51 -8.05 -10.06
CA LEU A 19 -1.78 -7.91 -10.77
C LEU A 19 -1.74 -6.78 -11.82
N PHE A 20 -1.02 -5.70 -11.49
CA PHE A 20 -0.78 -4.55 -12.36
C PHE A 20 0.70 -4.14 -12.27
N SER A 21 1.24 -3.52 -13.32
CA SER A 21 2.61 -2.99 -13.26
C SER A 21 2.67 -1.77 -12.36
N GLN A 22 3.77 -1.59 -11.61
CA GLN A 22 3.98 -0.39 -10.79
C GLN A 22 3.81 0.91 -11.60
N ALA A 23 4.33 0.93 -12.84
CA ALA A 23 4.20 2.07 -13.72
C ALA A 23 2.74 2.39 -14.11
N LEU A 24 1.88 1.37 -14.25
CA LEU A 24 0.45 1.57 -14.50
C LEU A 24 -0.24 2.10 -13.24
N GLU A 25 0.08 1.54 -12.07
CA GLU A 25 -0.49 2.00 -10.82
C GLU A 25 -0.15 3.47 -10.54
N ASP A 26 1.12 3.86 -10.69
CA ASP A 26 1.56 5.23 -10.43
C ASP A 26 0.92 6.23 -11.40
N HIS A 27 0.79 5.85 -12.68
CA HIS A 27 0.05 6.66 -13.65
C HIS A 27 -1.41 6.83 -13.24
N LEU A 28 -2.09 5.75 -12.86
CA LEU A 28 -3.50 5.81 -12.46
C LEU A 28 -3.71 6.54 -11.13
N VAL A 29 -2.72 6.54 -10.24
CA VAL A 29 -2.71 7.39 -9.04
C VAL A 29 -2.66 8.86 -9.43
N ALA A 30 -1.71 9.24 -10.30
CA ALA A 30 -1.61 10.62 -10.79
C ALA A 30 -2.92 11.07 -11.47
N VAL A 31 -3.54 10.18 -12.26
CA VAL A 31 -4.87 10.42 -12.85
C VAL A 31 -5.95 10.61 -11.78
N SER A 32 -6.00 9.75 -10.76
CA SER A 32 -7.00 9.84 -9.69
C SER A 32 -6.88 11.11 -8.84
N ARG A 33 -5.68 11.68 -8.74
CA ARG A 33 -5.40 12.93 -8.04
C ARG A 33 -5.60 14.17 -8.91
N GLY A 34 -5.87 13.99 -10.20
CA GLY A 34 -5.96 15.09 -11.17
C GLY A 34 -4.59 15.68 -11.57
N GLU A 35 -3.49 15.00 -11.21
CA GLU A 35 -2.11 15.42 -11.52
C GLU A 35 -1.72 15.08 -12.96
N ALA A 36 -2.39 14.09 -13.58
CA ALA A 36 -2.17 13.68 -14.97
C ALA A 36 -3.50 13.35 -15.68
N PRO A 37 -3.61 13.57 -17.00
CA PRO A 37 -4.75 13.08 -17.77
C PRO A 37 -4.65 11.57 -18.01
N ASN A 38 -5.80 10.85 -18.07
CA ASN A 38 -5.87 9.45 -18.55
C ASN A 38 -5.70 9.40 -20.08
N ARG A 39 -4.55 9.87 -20.56
CA ARG A 39 -4.17 9.89 -21.97
C ARG A 39 -2.69 9.60 -22.07
N GLY A 40 -2.36 8.65 -22.92
CA GLY A 40 -0.98 8.19 -23.11
C GLY A 40 -0.92 7.10 -24.15
N ARG A 41 0.17 6.34 -24.17
CA ARG A 41 0.28 5.11 -24.95
C ARG A 41 0.48 3.96 -23.98
N PHE A 42 -0.45 3.02 -24.00
CA PHE A 42 -0.45 1.87 -23.09
C PHE A 42 -0.39 0.58 -23.88
N CYS A 43 0.22 -0.46 -23.30
CA CYS A 43 0.18 -1.79 -23.88
C CYS A 43 -1.28 -2.28 -24.02
N GLY A 44 -1.65 -2.81 -25.18
CA GLY A 44 -3.01 -3.34 -25.40
C GLY A 44 -3.32 -4.64 -24.68
N ASN A 45 -2.34 -5.23 -23.99
CA ASN A 45 -2.51 -6.46 -23.20
C ASN A 45 -2.51 -6.16 -21.69
N CYS A 46 -1.44 -5.55 -21.17
CA CYS A 46 -1.26 -5.33 -19.73
C CYS A 46 -1.46 -3.87 -19.28
N TYR A 47 -1.87 -2.98 -20.19
CA TYR A 47 -2.08 -1.54 -19.96
C TYR A 47 -0.89 -0.77 -19.39
N THR A 48 0.30 -1.38 -19.30
CA THR A 48 1.51 -0.68 -18.85
C THR A 48 1.83 0.49 -19.78
N PRO A 49 2.17 1.69 -19.26
CA PRO A 49 2.59 2.80 -20.10
C PRO A 49 3.86 2.43 -20.89
N ILE A 50 3.85 2.70 -22.19
CA ILE A 50 4.94 2.36 -23.11
C ILE A 50 5.34 3.58 -23.95
N SER A 51 6.59 3.61 -24.41
CA SER A 51 7.06 4.69 -25.28
C SER A 51 6.52 4.54 -26.72
N PRO A 52 6.54 5.60 -27.54
CA PRO A 52 6.23 5.53 -28.97
C PRO A 52 7.17 4.59 -29.75
N SER A 53 8.42 4.44 -29.31
CA SER A 53 9.45 3.62 -29.99
C SER A 53 9.51 2.18 -29.49
N THR A 54 8.81 1.84 -28.41
CA THR A 54 8.77 0.49 -27.84
C THR A 54 8.15 -0.50 -28.83
N SER A 55 8.91 -1.50 -29.26
CA SER A 55 8.43 -2.61 -30.11
C SER A 55 7.78 -3.74 -29.32
N GLU A 56 8.26 -4.01 -28.11
CA GLU A 56 7.77 -5.06 -27.20
C GLU A 56 7.57 -4.48 -25.80
N CYS A 57 6.48 -4.87 -25.14
CA CYS A 57 6.20 -4.37 -23.80
C CYS A 57 7.26 -4.87 -22.80
N PRO A 58 7.93 -3.98 -22.03
CA PRO A 58 8.94 -4.40 -21.07
C PRO A 58 8.36 -5.19 -19.88
N HIS A 59 7.04 -5.15 -19.68
CA HIS A 59 6.38 -5.81 -18.56
C HIS A 59 5.82 -7.20 -18.91
N CYS A 60 5.11 -7.33 -20.03
CA CYS A 60 4.49 -8.60 -20.43
C CYS A 60 5.13 -9.26 -21.65
N GLY A 61 6.11 -8.64 -22.30
CA GLY A 61 6.75 -9.15 -23.51
C GLY A 61 5.88 -9.09 -24.76
N GLU A 62 4.66 -8.56 -24.68
CA GLU A 62 3.75 -8.48 -25.83
C GLU A 62 4.31 -7.55 -26.91
N SER A 63 4.34 -8.02 -28.16
CA SER A 63 4.70 -7.21 -29.31
C SER A 63 3.63 -6.15 -29.60
N THR A 64 4.05 -4.89 -29.67
CA THR A 64 3.18 -3.75 -30.00
C THR A 64 2.77 -3.69 -31.47
N LYS A 65 3.46 -4.48 -32.33
CA LYS A 65 3.25 -4.48 -33.79
C LYS A 65 2.44 -5.68 -34.27
N THR A 66 2.70 -6.87 -33.71
CA THR A 66 2.07 -8.14 -34.12
C THR A 66 1.04 -8.63 -33.12
N GLY A 67 1.10 -8.17 -31.87
CA GLY A 67 0.13 -8.49 -30.82
C GLY A 67 -1.03 -7.51 -30.74
N ARG A 68 -1.58 -7.33 -29.54
CA ARG A 68 -2.65 -6.34 -29.30
C ARG A 68 -2.14 -4.92 -29.50
N ARG A 69 -2.87 -4.14 -30.31
CA ARG A 69 -2.51 -2.75 -30.59
C ARG A 69 -2.50 -1.93 -29.30
N PRO A 70 -1.52 -1.02 -29.12
CA PRO A 70 -1.50 -0.08 -28.02
C PRO A 70 -2.80 0.73 -27.93
N VAL A 71 -3.27 0.97 -26.71
CA VAL A 71 -4.44 1.79 -26.44
C VAL A 71 -4.01 3.18 -25.95
N ASN A 72 -4.84 4.19 -26.22
CA ASN A 72 -4.51 5.58 -25.90
C ASN A 72 -5.04 6.05 -24.53
N ALA A 73 -5.89 5.24 -23.91
CA ALA A 73 -6.47 5.46 -22.60
C ALA A 73 -6.68 4.10 -21.93
N VAL A 74 -6.56 4.08 -20.60
CA VAL A 74 -6.91 2.90 -19.81
C VAL A 74 -8.44 2.85 -19.69
N PRO A 75 -9.09 1.70 -19.96
CA PRO A 75 -10.55 1.55 -19.81
C PRO A 75 -11.01 1.87 -18.39
N ASP A 76 -12.21 2.44 -18.27
CA ASP A 76 -12.77 2.86 -16.97
C ASP A 76 -12.95 1.67 -16.01
N GLU A 77 -13.24 0.48 -16.54
CA GLU A 77 -13.41 -0.75 -15.77
C GLU A 77 -12.11 -1.14 -15.04
N ILE A 78 -10.95 -0.91 -15.67
CA ILE A 78 -9.63 -1.19 -15.06
C ILE A 78 -9.32 -0.14 -13.98
N MET A 79 -9.74 1.10 -14.18
CA MET A 79 -9.57 2.15 -13.17
C MET A 79 -10.43 1.88 -11.93
N GLU A 80 -11.67 1.43 -12.11
CA GLU A 80 -12.59 1.12 -11.00
C GLU A 80 -12.10 -0.07 -10.18
N THR A 81 -11.63 -1.13 -10.83
CA THR A 81 -11.08 -2.31 -10.15
C THR A 81 -9.85 -1.96 -9.31
N LEU A 82 -8.93 -1.16 -9.84
CA LEU A 82 -7.77 -0.66 -9.09
C LEU A 82 -8.15 0.25 -7.91
N ARG A 83 -9.13 1.13 -8.09
CA ARG A 83 -9.67 1.97 -6.99
C ARG A 83 -10.28 1.11 -5.89
N ALA A 84 -11.04 0.07 -6.25
CA ALA A 84 -11.63 -0.86 -5.29
C ALA A 84 -10.57 -1.66 -4.52
N GLN A 85 -9.51 -2.09 -5.21
CA GLN A 85 -8.36 -2.77 -4.59
C GLN A 85 -7.69 -1.87 -3.54
N ARG A 86 -7.30 -0.64 -3.90
CA ARG A 86 -6.66 0.32 -3.00
C ARG A 86 -7.53 0.71 -1.81
N LYS A 87 -8.84 0.83 -2.02
CA LYS A 87 -9.77 1.11 -0.92
C LYS A 87 -9.79 -0.04 0.09
N THR A 88 -9.63 -1.27 -0.37
CA THR A 88 -9.56 -2.46 0.49
C THR A 88 -8.23 -2.52 1.25
N GLU A 89 -7.11 -2.31 0.55
CA GLU A 89 -5.76 -2.30 1.11
C GLU A 89 -5.59 -1.20 2.16
N SER A 90 -5.89 0.06 1.81
CA SER A 90 -5.80 1.20 2.73
C SER A 90 -6.67 1.00 3.98
N ARG A 91 -7.85 0.39 3.83
CA ARG A 91 -8.73 0.08 4.95
C ARG A 91 -8.06 -0.92 5.90
N TRP A 92 -7.45 -1.98 5.38
CA TRP A 92 -6.73 -2.98 6.20
C TRP A 92 -5.50 -2.40 6.90
N VAL A 93 -4.67 -1.64 6.18
CA VAL A 93 -3.50 -0.94 6.75
C VAL A 93 -3.93 -0.02 7.89
N THR A 94 -4.99 0.76 7.65
CA THR A 94 -5.54 1.69 8.67
C THR A 94 -6.06 0.93 9.88
N TYR A 95 -6.84 -0.14 9.68
CA TYR A 95 -7.36 -0.96 10.78
C TYR A 95 -6.23 -1.56 11.63
N MET A 96 -5.17 -2.08 10.99
CA MET A 96 -4.03 -2.68 11.71
C MET A 96 -3.19 -1.64 12.46
N ALA A 97 -3.03 -0.45 11.90
CA ALA A 97 -2.41 0.67 12.60
C ALA A 97 -3.19 1.05 13.87
N TYR A 98 -4.52 1.15 13.78
CA TYR A 98 -5.38 1.41 14.94
C TYR A 98 -5.36 0.27 15.96
N LEU A 99 -5.30 -0.99 15.50
CA LEU A 99 -5.17 -2.14 16.39
C LEU A 99 -3.86 -2.08 17.19
N GLY A 100 -2.74 -1.77 16.53
CA GLY A 100 -1.44 -1.59 17.19
C GLY A 100 -1.46 -0.46 18.21
N LEU A 101 -2.11 0.66 17.89
CA LEU A 101 -2.31 1.76 18.84
C LEU A 101 -3.14 1.32 20.05
N LEU A 102 -4.24 0.58 19.83
CA LEU A 102 -5.10 0.07 20.89
C LEU A 102 -4.34 -0.88 21.82
N ILE A 103 -3.49 -1.76 21.27
CA ILE A 103 -2.61 -2.64 22.04
C ILE A 103 -1.63 -1.83 22.88
N ALA A 104 -1.02 -0.77 22.33
CA ALA A 104 -0.11 0.09 23.08
C ALA A 104 -0.81 0.78 24.28
N ILE A 105 -2.04 1.27 24.06
CA ILE A 105 -2.83 1.93 25.10
C ILE A 105 -3.17 0.97 26.24
N VAL A 106 -3.79 -0.17 25.89
CA VAL A 106 -4.23 -1.16 26.88
C VAL A 106 -3.03 -1.80 27.56
N GLY A 107 -2.00 -2.20 26.81
CA GLY A 107 -0.79 -2.81 27.34
C GLY A 107 -0.02 -1.87 28.28
N GLY A 108 0.12 -0.60 27.91
CA GLY A 108 0.75 0.39 28.78
C GLY A 108 -0.04 0.61 30.08
N LEU A 109 -1.37 0.63 30.01
CA LEU A 109 -2.22 0.80 31.19
C LEU A 109 -2.09 -0.40 32.13
N LEU A 110 -2.17 -1.62 31.58
CA LEU A 110 -1.98 -2.86 32.34
C LEU A 110 -0.60 -2.93 32.99
N PHE A 111 0.45 -2.51 32.28
CA PHE A 111 1.80 -2.46 32.81
C PHE A 111 1.91 -1.53 34.03
N VAL A 112 1.41 -0.30 33.92
CA VAL A 112 1.41 0.67 35.03
C VAL A 112 0.61 0.14 36.23
N LEU A 113 -0.53 -0.51 35.98
CA LEU A 113 -1.37 -1.10 37.01
C LEU A 113 -0.81 -2.43 37.58
N ALA A 114 0.14 -3.09 36.92
CA ALA A 114 0.77 -4.28 37.45
C ALA A 114 1.91 -3.95 38.43
N VAL A 115 2.57 -2.80 38.25
CA VAL A 115 3.76 -2.44 39.03
C VAL A 115 3.38 -1.65 40.29
N PRO A 116 3.57 -2.21 41.51
CA PRO A 116 3.15 -1.58 42.76
C PRO A 116 3.90 -0.28 43.06
N PHE A 117 5.16 -0.15 42.63
CA PHE A 117 5.93 1.08 42.78
C PHE A 117 5.31 2.27 42.01
N LEU A 118 4.80 2.04 40.80
CA LEU A 118 4.20 3.09 39.98
C LEU A 118 2.83 3.53 40.52
N LYS A 119 2.07 2.62 41.15
CA LYS A 119 0.81 2.96 41.81
C LYS A 119 0.97 3.99 42.92
N GLY A 120 2.10 3.97 43.62
CA GLY A 120 2.38 4.88 44.73
C GLY A 120 2.76 6.29 44.29
N SER A 121 3.12 6.51 43.02
CA SER A 121 3.55 7.81 42.52
C SER A 121 2.93 8.11 41.15
N LEU A 122 1.90 8.96 41.16
CA LEU A 122 1.16 9.34 39.96
C LEU A 122 2.07 9.97 38.89
N ILE A 123 3.05 10.77 39.30
CA ILE A 123 3.99 11.44 38.37
C ILE A 123 4.81 10.41 37.60
N TRP A 124 5.41 9.44 38.31
CA TRP A 124 6.22 8.40 37.67
C TRP A 124 5.38 7.46 36.80
N ALA A 125 4.16 7.14 37.24
CA ALA A 125 3.20 6.39 36.43
C ALA A 125 2.91 7.10 35.10
N THR A 126 2.65 8.41 35.12
CA THR A 126 2.37 9.19 33.90
C THR A 126 3.58 9.28 32.97
N VAL A 127 4.79 9.50 33.51
CA VAL A 127 6.01 9.56 32.69
C VAL A 127 6.28 8.23 32.00
N VAL A 128 6.22 7.13 32.74
CA VAL A 128 6.44 5.78 32.19
C VAL A 128 5.35 5.42 31.18
N TYR A 129 4.09 5.72 31.48
CA TYR A 129 2.99 5.50 30.54
C TYR A 129 3.16 6.30 29.25
N GLY A 130 3.51 7.59 29.36
CA GLY A 130 3.76 8.45 28.21
C GLY A 130 4.87 7.91 27.31
N LEU A 131 5.97 7.43 27.90
CA LEU A 131 7.06 6.78 27.14
C LEU A 131 6.60 5.50 26.45
N ILE A 132 5.82 4.65 27.14
CA ILE A 132 5.27 3.43 26.56
C ILE A 132 4.33 3.76 25.39
N LEU A 133 3.48 4.78 25.52
CA LEU A 133 2.61 5.20 24.43
C LEU A 133 3.38 5.75 23.23
N LEU A 134 4.42 6.55 23.47
CA LEU A 134 5.20 7.18 22.41
C LEU A 134 5.98 6.11 21.63
N VAL A 135 6.69 5.24 22.32
CA VAL A 135 7.51 4.18 21.70
C VAL A 135 6.63 3.05 21.18
N GLY A 136 5.71 2.56 22.01
CA GLY A 136 4.82 1.44 21.71
C GLY A 136 3.83 1.80 20.61
N GLY A 137 3.21 2.97 20.67
CA GLY A 137 2.27 3.44 19.64
C GLY A 137 2.94 3.56 18.28
N ARG A 138 4.14 4.18 18.21
CA ARG A 138 4.86 4.33 16.94
C ARG A 138 5.37 3.00 16.40
N SER A 139 5.95 2.15 17.25
CA SER A 139 6.52 0.87 16.84
C SER A 139 5.42 -0.13 16.44
N LEU A 140 4.40 -0.32 17.28
CA LEU A 140 3.34 -1.29 17.02
C LEU A 140 2.45 -0.88 15.86
N ALA A 141 2.09 0.40 15.73
CA ALA A 141 1.30 0.85 14.58
C ALA A 141 2.09 0.71 13.27
N GLY A 142 3.39 1.00 13.28
CA GLY A 142 4.26 0.82 12.12
C GLY A 142 4.43 -0.65 11.72
N ILE A 143 4.68 -1.53 12.69
CA ILE A 143 4.88 -2.97 12.44
C ILE A 143 3.56 -3.63 12.02
N LEU A 144 2.46 -3.42 12.76
CA LEU A 144 1.19 -4.05 12.44
C LEU A 144 0.56 -3.46 11.18
N GLY A 145 0.59 -2.13 11.04
CA GLY A 145 0.05 -1.45 9.86
C GLY A 145 0.85 -1.75 8.59
N GLY A 146 2.17 -1.57 8.65
CA GLY A 146 3.07 -1.72 7.50
C GLY A 146 3.37 -3.18 7.16
N TYR A 147 3.86 -3.98 8.11
CA TYR A 147 4.31 -5.34 7.78
C TYR A 147 3.16 -6.34 7.61
N TYR A 148 2.16 -6.29 8.51
CA TYR A 148 1.04 -7.24 8.48
C TYR A 148 -0.17 -6.72 7.69
N GLY A 149 -0.51 -5.43 7.87
CA GLY A 149 -1.66 -4.81 7.22
C GLY A 149 -1.52 -4.72 5.71
N ASP A 150 -0.32 -4.41 5.21
CA ASP A 150 -0.04 -4.31 3.77
C ASP A 150 -0.18 -5.68 3.09
N ARG A 151 0.43 -6.72 3.68
CA ARG A 151 0.33 -8.10 3.18
C ARG A 151 -1.10 -8.63 3.16
N ILE A 152 -1.82 -8.52 4.28
CA ILE A 152 -3.22 -9.01 4.38
C ILE A 152 -4.13 -8.20 3.44
N GLY A 153 -3.94 -6.88 3.38
CA GLY A 153 -4.68 -6.00 2.48
C GLY A 153 -4.51 -6.40 1.03
N PHE A 154 -3.27 -6.61 0.60
CA PHE A 154 -2.92 -7.04 -0.75
C PHE A 154 -3.53 -8.41 -1.11
N GLU A 155 -3.35 -9.42 -0.24
CA GLU A 155 -3.89 -10.78 -0.47
C GLU A 155 -5.43 -10.77 -0.57
N ARG A 156 -6.11 -10.02 0.30
CA ARG A 156 -7.58 -9.91 0.32
C ARG A 156 -8.10 -9.18 -0.91
N ALA A 157 -7.43 -8.10 -1.32
CA ALA A 157 -7.83 -7.33 -2.48
C ALA A 157 -7.61 -8.12 -3.79
N ARG A 158 -6.54 -8.91 -3.86
CA ARG A 158 -6.28 -9.84 -4.97
C ARG A 158 -7.30 -10.96 -5.07
N ALA A 159 -7.75 -11.51 -3.93
CA ALA A 159 -8.81 -12.51 -3.91
C ALA A 159 -10.12 -11.96 -4.49
N ASN A 160 -10.49 -10.71 -4.14
CA ASN A 160 -11.69 -10.06 -4.65
C ASN A 160 -11.62 -9.68 -6.14
N THR A 161 -10.42 -9.50 -6.70
CA THR A 161 -10.23 -9.11 -8.11
C THR A 161 -10.17 -10.33 -9.04
N ARG A 162 -9.92 -11.54 -8.48
CA ARG A 162 -9.87 -12.82 -9.22
C ARG A 162 -11.19 -13.60 -9.20
N ALA A 163 -12.11 -13.26 -8.30
CA ALA A 163 -13.43 -13.86 -8.16
C ALA A 163 -14.43 -13.19 -9.10
#